data_AF-A0A290ZRK8-F1
#
_entry.id   AF-A0A290ZRK8-F1
#
_cell.length_a   1.000
_cell.length_b   1.000
_cell.length_c   1.000
_cell.angle_alpha   90.00
_cell.angle_beta   90.00
_cell.angle_gamma   90.00
#
_symmetry.space_group_name_H-M   'P 1'
#
loop_
_entity.id
_entity.type
_entity.pdbx_description
1 polymer ?
#
loop_
_entity_poly.entity_id
_entity_poly.type
_entity_poly.pdbx_seq_one_letter_code
_entity_poly.pdbx_strand_id
1 'polypeptide(L)'
;MEDIKTNFLERRRQPFLTEGFYKTWVRETFEIRRRVTAEELADPTLSPLGRKYMLEGHASETTNLLHLRYTAGEPIEKLRGDLDEVVEAWEAFAKAAGVIGTQPAGSIFGFGYRSEYLPAVLLVGLTILLRREDLLPRIDALSFSFRGVDAVYEELVSPFIPGRGFVDTWYHAEPYTEALDAIDSNDPNEQSALMKEAVERWYASNEGMPFHGTHKDIDDEGHGGYFGYWCFELAALCYLKNIDDSRFRNHLTYPKDLVDFARAYRAEPDRQPPPEPGAATFQVLSARPGEPCPREGVWFAVHLRGKEIRMRQGETMPGPEIGPSGAVTWYFKGP
;
A
#
# COMPACT_ATOMS: atom_id res chain seq x y z
N MET A 1 -21.05 -20.93 -11.90
CA MET A 1 -22.24 -20.07 -11.74
C MET A 1 -22.20 -19.63 -10.30
N GLU A 2 -21.52 -18.51 -10.06
CA GLU A 2 -21.34 -17.96 -8.72
C GLU A 2 -22.70 -17.47 -8.23
N ASP A 3 -23.11 -17.94 -7.06
CA ASP A 3 -24.36 -17.53 -6.43
C ASP A 3 -24.18 -16.06 -6.00
N ILE A 4 -24.64 -15.12 -6.83
CA ILE A 4 -24.55 -13.69 -6.50
C ILE A 4 -25.43 -13.49 -5.28
N LYS A 5 -24.78 -13.35 -4.12
CA LYS A 5 -25.45 -13.02 -2.86
C LYS A 5 -26.15 -11.67 -2.99
N THR A 6 -27.45 -11.69 -3.24
CA THR A 6 -28.28 -10.48 -3.34
C THR A 6 -28.57 -9.85 -1.98
N ASN A 7 -28.43 -10.61 -0.90
CA ASN A 7 -28.61 -10.12 0.46
C ASN A 7 -27.38 -9.31 0.91
N PHE A 8 -27.60 -8.06 1.34
CA PHE A 8 -26.54 -7.16 1.79
C PHE A 8 -25.69 -7.74 2.94
N LEU A 9 -26.34 -8.34 3.93
CA LEU A 9 -25.65 -8.89 5.12
C LEU A 9 -24.76 -10.09 4.78
N GLU A 10 -25.10 -10.81 3.71
CA GLU A 10 -24.33 -11.98 3.25
C GLU A 10 -23.17 -11.60 2.32
N ARG A 11 -23.31 -10.52 1.55
CA ARG A 11 -22.30 -10.04 0.60
C ARG A 11 -21.28 -9.10 1.23
N ARG A 12 -21.65 -8.33 2.27
CA ARG A 12 -20.72 -7.39 2.94
C ARG A 12 -19.49 -8.12 3.47
N ARG A 13 -18.34 -7.47 3.39
CA ARG A 13 -17.03 -8.07 3.75
C ARG A 13 -16.67 -7.90 5.21
N GLN A 14 -17.25 -6.89 5.88
CA GLN A 14 -17.13 -6.72 7.33
C GLN A 14 -18.50 -6.61 8.00
N PRO A 15 -18.65 -7.16 9.22
CA PRO A 15 -19.95 -7.30 9.88
C PRO A 15 -20.49 -6.01 10.49
N PHE A 16 -19.68 -4.96 10.59
CA PHE A 16 -20.09 -3.70 11.21
C PHE A 16 -20.93 -2.82 10.28
N LEU A 17 -20.78 -2.95 8.96
CA LEU A 17 -21.43 -2.08 7.99
C LEU A 17 -22.93 -2.41 7.87
N THR A 18 -23.81 -1.43 8.05
CA THR A 18 -25.25 -1.59 7.80
C THR A 18 -25.63 -1.22 6.37
N GLU A 19 -26.75 -1.76 5.88
CA GLU A 19 -27.25 -1.45 4.54
C GLU A 19 -27.76 0.00 4.45
N GLY A 20 -28.37 0.51 5.51
CA GLY A 20 -28.86 1.88 5.60
C GLY A 20 -27.72 2.89 5.50
N PHE A 21 -26.68 2.74 6.32
CA PHE A 21 -25.49 3.58 6.25
C PHE A 21 -24.89 3.58 4.84
N TYR A 22 -24.67 2.40 4.25
CA TYR A 22 -24.11 2.27 2.91
C TYR A 22 -24.93 3.02 1.85
N LYS A 23 -26.25 2.79 1.81
CA LYS A 23 -27.14 3.42 0.81
C LYS A 23 -27.20 4.93 0.99
N THR A 24 -27.33 5.40 2.23
CA THR A 24 -27.43 6.83 2.52
C THR A 24 -26.12 7.54 2.19
N TRP A 25 -24.98 7.00 2.60
CA TRP A 25 -23.68 7.61 2.31
C TRP A 25 -23.38 7.67 0.80
N VAL A 26 -23.70 6.61 0.05
CA VAL A 26 -23.57 6.64 -1.42
C VAL A 26 -24.48 7.70 -2.02
N ARG A 27 -25.74 7.80 -1.61
CA ARG A 27 -26.67 8.81 -2.15
C ARG A 27 -26.19 10.24 -1.82
N GLU A 28 -25.98 10.54 -0.55
CA GLU A 28 -25.69 11.91 -0.10
C GLU A 28 -24.31 12.38 -0.56
N THR A 29 -23.29 11.55 -0.38
CA THR A 29 -21.90 11.94 -0.65
C THR A 29 -21.58 11.83 -2.14
N PHE A 30 -22.03 10.77 -2.82
CA PHE A 30 -21.64 10.54 -4.22
C PHE A 30 -22.67 11.06 -5.23
N GLU A 31 -23.97 10.85 -5.02
CA GLU A 31 -24.97 11.24 -6.02
C GLU A 31 -25.33 12.74 -5.94
N ILE A 32 -25.32 13.31 -4.72
CA ILE A 32 -25.71 14.69 -4.46
C ILE A 32 -24.48 15.60 -4.31
N ARG A 33 -23.67 15.40 -3.26
CA ARG A 33 -22.56 16.30 -2.91
C ARG A 33 -21.52 16.43 -4.02
N ARG A 34 -21.22 15.36 -4.76
CA ARG A 34 -20.28 15.40 -5.89
C ARG A 34 -20.65 16.46 -6.94
N ARG A 35 -21.94 16.64 -7.25
CA ARG A 35 -22.39 17.65 -8.22
C ARG A 35 -22.17 19.06 -7.67
N VAL A 36 -22.52 19.28 -6.41
CA VAL A 36 -22.33 20.55 -5.72
C VAL A 36 -20.84 20.92 -5.68
N THR A 37 -19.97 19.98 -5.31
CA THR A 37 -18.52 20.18 -5.30
C THR A 37 -17.98 20.52 -6.68
N ALA A 38 -18.49 19.89 -7.75
CA ALA A 38 -18.09 20.22 -9.11
C ALA A 38 -18.51 21.65 -9.51
N GLU A 39 -19.72 22.09 -9.14
CA GLU A 39 -20.21 23.46 -9.37
C GLU A 39 -19.37 24.49 -8.60
N GLU A 40 -19.10 24.24 -7.33
CA GLU A 40 -18.27 25.10 -6.47
C GLU A 40 -16.82 25.18 -6.99
N LEU A 41 -16.24 24.06 -7.43
CA LEU A 41 -14.93 24.04 -8.07
C LEU A 41 -14.95 24.75 -9.44
N ALA A 42 -16.07 24.81 -10.15
CA ALA A 42 -16.17 25.56 -11.40
C ALA A 42 -16.24 27.08 -11.17
N ASP A 43 -16.54 27.55 -9.95
CA ASP A 43 -16.64 28.97 -9.63
C ASP A 43 -15.28 29.69 -9.75
N PRO A 44 -15.14 30.67 -10.66
CA PRO A 44 -13.88 31.41 -10.83
C PRO A 44 -13.56 32.32 -9.64
N THR A 45 -14.52 32.60 -8.76
CA THR A 45 -14.33 33.43 -7.56
C THR A 45 -13.81 32.65 -6.37
N LEU A 46 -13.83 31.31 -6.43
CA LEU A 46 -13.29 30.45 -5.39
C LEU A 46 -11.79 30.70 -5.20
N SER A 47 -11.42 31.14 -4.00
CA SER A 47 -10.02 31.44 -3.67
C SER A 47 -9.10 30.22 -3.91
N PRO A 48 -7.82 30.44 -4.26
CA PRO A 48 -6.88 29.33 -4.45
C PRO A 48 -6.78 28.40 -3.24
N LEU A 49 -6.82 28.95 -2.03
CA LEU A 49 -6.78 28.16 -0.79
C LEU A 49 -8.07 27.35 -0.58
N GLY A 50 -9.24 27.97 -0.80
CA GLY A 50 -10.52 27.27 -0.73
C GLY A 50 -10.60 26.13 -1.74
N ARG A 51 -10.18 26.39 -2.98
CA ARG A 51 -10.07 25.39 -4.05
C ARG A 51 -9.17 24.22 -3.66
N LYS A 52 -8.02 24.51 -3.04
CA LYS A 52 -7.10 23.47 -2.55
C LYS A 52 -7.78 22.55 -1.52
N TYR A 53 -8.39 23.10 -0.48
CA TYR A 53 -9.05 22.29 0.56
C TYR A 53 -10.25 21.51 0.04
N MET A 54 -11.01 22.08 -0.90
CA MET A 54 -12.12 21.37 -1.54
C MET A 54 -11.65 20.17 -2.36
N LEU A 55 -10.55 20.32 -3.11
CA LEU A 55 -9.97 19.21 -3.87
C LEU A 55 -9.41 18.11 -2.96
N GLU A 56 -8.80 18.48 -1.83
CA GLU A 56 -8.35 17.53 -0.81
C GLU A 56 -9.53 16.73 -0.23
N GLY A 57 -10.59 17.43 0.18
CA GLY A 57 -11.81 16.81 0.69
C GLY A 57 -12.44 15.87 -0.35
N HIS A 58 -12.54 16.31 -1.61
CA HIS A 58 -13.06 15.48 -2.68
C HIS A 58 -12.23 14.22 -2.93
N ALA A 59 -10.89 14.32 -2.92
CA ALA A 59 -10.02 13.16 -3.08
C ALA A 59 -10.15 12.16 -1.92
N SER A 60 -10.26 12.67 -0.69
CA SER A 60 -10.51 11.86 0.50
C SER A 60 -11.87 11.15 0.45
N GLU A 61 -12.95 11.86 0.12
CA GLU A 61 -14.30 11.29 -0.02
C GLU A 61 -14.37 10.22 -1.12
N THR A 62 -13.72 10.47 -2.27
CA THR A 62 -13.66 9.51 -3.38
C THR A 62 -12.91 8.23 -2.97
N THR A 63 -11.82 8.37 -2.20
CA THR A 63 -11.07 7.23 -1.65
C THR A 63 -11.92 6.45 -0.63
N ASN A 64 -12.62 7.15 0.26
CA ASN A 64 -13.51 6.55 1.24
C ASN A 64 -14.66 5.78 0.57
N LEU A 65 -15.18 6.27 -0.56
CA LEU A 65 -16.21 5.58 -1.33
C LEU A 65 -15.71 4.26 -1.89
N LEU A 66 -14.48 4.22 -2.43
CA LEU A 66 -13.86 2.99 -2.91
C LEU A 66 -13.74 1.97 -1.77
N HIS A 67 -13.25 2.39 -0.60
CA HIS A 67 -13.18 1.54 0.59
C HIS A 67 -14.56 1.06 1.03
N LEU A 68 -15.56 1.94 1.05
CA LEU A 68 -16.93 1.64 1.44
C LEU A 68 -17.58 0.62 0.49
N ARG A 69 -17.41 0.78 -0.82
CA ARG A 69 -17.92 -0.15 -1.84
C ARG A 69 -17.27 -1.52 -1.72
N TYR A 70 -15.97 -1.56 -1.45
CA TYR A 70 -15.31 -2.81 -1.11
C TYR A 70 -15.92 -3.42 0.17
N THR A 71 -16.02 -2.67 1.26
CA THR A 71 -16.61 -3.15 2.52
C THR A 71 -18.06 -3.65 2.36
N ALA A 72 -18.85 -3.00 1.50
CA ALA A 72 -20.23 -3.35 1.18
C ALA A 72 -20.40 -4.63 0.35
N GLY A 73 -19.31 -5.23 -0.15
CA GLY A 73 -19.41 -6.42 -0.98
C GLY A 73 -19.70 -6.13 -2.45
N GLU A 74 -19.33 -4.95 -2.98
CA GLU A 74 -19.43 -4.70 -4.43
C GLU A 74 -18.44 -5.59 -5.22
N PRO A 75 -18.75 -5.96 -6.48
CA PRO A 75 -17.85 -6.72 -7.34
C PRO A 75 -16.50 -6.02 -7.53
N ILE A 76 -15.40 -6.77 -7.45
CA ILE A 76 -14.04 -6.21 -7.49
C ILE A 76 -13.77 -5.55 -8.85
N GLU A 77 -14.33 -6.08 -9.93
CA GLU A 77 -14.20 -5.53 -11.28
C GLU A 77 -14.70 -4.08 -11.37
N LYS A 78 -15.77 -3.75 -10.64
CA LYS A 78 -16.32 -2.39 -10.58
C LYS A 78 -15.35 -1.44 -9.87
N LEU A 79 -14.70 -1.91 -8.81
CA LEU A 79 -13.75 -1.12 -8.01
C LEU A 79 -12.51 -0.70 -8.81
N ARG A 80 -12.15 -1.46 -9.85
CA ARG A 80 -11.03 -1.10 -10.74
C ARG A 80 -11.25 0.22 -11.48
N GLY A 81 -12.50 0.52 -11.85
CA GLY A 81 -12.86 1.79 -12.50
C GLY A 81 -12.97 2.94 -11.50
N ASP A 82 -13.40 2.66 -10.27
CA ASP A 82 -13.42 3.65 -9.19
C ASP A 82 -12.00 4.18 -8.86
N LEU A 83 -10.97 3.36 -9.06
CA LEU A 83 -9.59 3.74 -8.80
C LEU A 83 -9.08 4.83 -9.76
N ASP A 84 -9.56 4.90 -11.00
CA ASP A 84 -9.20 5.99 -11.92
C ASP A 84 -9.62 7.35 -11.35
N GLU A 85 -10.85 7.42 -10.83
CA GLU A 85 -11.42 8.62 -10.23
C GLU A 85 -10.65 9.03 -8.96
N VAL A 86 -10.25 8.06 -8.14
CA VAL A 86 -9.43 8.30 -6.94
C VAL A 86 -8.09 8.95 -7.33
N VAL A 87 -7.40 8.41 -8.32
CA VAL A 87 -6.09 8.94 -8.75
C VAL A 87 -6.24 10.34 -9.35
N GLU A 88 -7.24 10.56 -10.21
CA GLU A 88 -7.52 11.87 -10.80
C GLU A 88 -7.83 12.93 -9.74
N ALA A 89 -8.60 12.59 -8.71
CA ALA A 89 -8.93 13.51 -7.63
C ALA A 89 -7.68 13.91 -6.82
N TRP A 90 -6.82 12.95 -6.48
CA TRP A 90 -5.56 13.23 -5.78
C TRP A 90 -4.57 14.04 -6.63
N GLU A 91 -4.49 13.78 -7.93
CA GLU A 91 -3.69 14.60 -8.85
C GLU A 91 -4.22 16.04 -8.95
N ALA A 92 -5.54 16.22 -9.01
CA ALA A 92 -6.15 17.55 -9.04
C ALA A 92 -5.79 18.34 -7.76
N PHE A 93 -5.86 17.69 -6.59
CA PHE A 93 -5.38 18.28 -5.33
C PHE A 93 -3.89 18.59 -5.38
N ALA A 94 -3.04 17.63 -5.78
CA ALA A 94 -1.59 17.82 -5.85
C ALA A 94 -1.20 18.98 -6.78
N LYS A 95 -1.93 19.17 -7.89
CA LYS A 95 -1.73 20.29 -8.80
C LYS A 95 -2.10 21.61 -8.15
N ALA A 96 -3.24 21.68 -7.45
CA ALA A 96 -3.65 22.87 -6.72
C ALA A 96 -2.72 23.19 -5.53
N ALA A 97 -2.12 22.17 -4.93
CA ALA A 97 -1.11 22.30 -3.87
C ALA A 97 0.28 22.70 -4.39
N GLY A 98 0.51 22.71 -5.71
CA GLY A 98 1.80 23.02 -6.32
C GLY A 98 2.84 21.89 -6.24
N VAL A 99 2.40 20.66 -5.92
CA VAL A 99 3.27 19.48 -5.79
C VAL A 99 3.60 18.88 -7.15
N ILE A 100 2.63 18.88 -8.08
CA ILE A 100 2.81 18.43 -9.47
C ILE A 100 2.55 19.60 -10.43
N GLY A 101 3.37 19.74 -11.48
CA GLY A 101 3.25 20.84 -12.44
C GLY A 101 4.59 21.30 -13.02
N THR A 102 4.67 22.57 -13.44
CA THR A 102 5.85 23.15 -14.12
C THR A 102 7.05 23.39 -13.20
N GLN A 103 6.84 23.39 -11.88
CA GLN A 103 7.89 23.47 -10.85
C GLN A 103 7.52 22.51 -9.71
N PRO A 104 7.60 21.18 -9.94
CA PRO A 104 7.17 20.20 -8.95
C PRO A 104 8.10 20.26 -7.73
N ALA A 105 7.53 20.43 -6.56
CA ALA A 105 8.24 20.40 -5.28
C ALA A 105 7.35 19.80 -4.19
N GLY A 106 7.88 18.82 -3.47
CA GLY A 106 7.22 18.25 -2.29
C GLY A 106 6.40 17.00 -2.58
N SER A 107 5.45 16.71 -1.70
CA SER A 107 4.57 15.55 -1.75
C SER A 107 3.26 15.90 -1.07
N ILE A 108 2.15 15.30 -1.53
CA ILE A 108 0.88 15.39 -0.81
C ILE A 108 0.74 14.27 0.22
N PHE A 109 1.44 13.15 0.00
CA PHE A 109 1.60 12.11 1.00
C PHE A 109 3.00 12.23 1.62
N GLY A 110 3.02 12.52 2.92
CA GLY A 110 4.24 12.49 3.74
C GLY A 110 4.39 11.16 4.47
N PHE A 111 5.62 10.71 4.71
CA PHE A 111 5.86 9.48 5.48
C PHE A 111 6.20 9.73 6.96
N GLY A 112 6.46 10.99 7.34
CA GLY A 112 6.82 11.34 8.71
C GLY A 112 5.68 11.14 9.72
N TYR A 113 4.43 11.33 9.29
CA TYR A 113 3.25 11.19 10.13
C TYR A 113 2.37 10.05 9.65
N ARG A 114 1.90 9.22 10.59
CA ARG A 114 1.07 8.04 10.28
C ARG A 114 -0.20 8.40 9.50
N SER A 115 -0.78 9.58 9.77
CA SER A 115 -1.98 10.10 9.08
C SER A 115 -1.76 10.41 7.60
N GLU A 116 -0.52 10.65 7.19
CA GLU A 116 -0.14 10.94 5.81
C GLU A 116 0.43 9.70 5.12
N TYR A 117 1.16 8.86 5.88
CA TYR A 117 1.77 7.63 5.40
C TYR A 117 0.74 6.56 5.06
N LEU A 118 -0.17 6.29 6.00
CA LEU A 118 -1.11 5.18 5.89
C LEU A 118 -2.00 5.28 4.63
N PRO A 119 -2.59 6.45 4.29
CA PRO A 119 -3.32 6.61 3.04
C PRO A 119 -2.49 6.26 1.79
N ALA A 120 -1.19 6.59 1.79
CA ALA A 120 -0.31 6.34 0.65
C ALA A 120 -0.07 4.84 0.44
N VAL A 121 0.33 4.11 1.48
CA VAL A 121 0.58 2.66 1.38
C VAL A 121 -0.72 1.88 1.14
N LEU A 122 -1.85 2.32 1.70
CA LEU A 122 -3.16 1.71 1.43
C LEU A 122 -3.55 1.88 -0.04
N LEU A 123 -3.39 3.09 -0.60
CA LEU A 123 -3.70 3.37 -2.00
C LEU A 123 -2.80 2.57 -2.95
N VAL A 124 -1.51 2.47 -2.67
CA VAL A 124 -0.56 1.64 -3.44
C VAL A 124 -0.95 0.15 -3.34
N GLY A 125 -1.18 -0.36 -2.13
CA GLY A 125 -1.56 -1.76 -1.92
C GLY A 125 -2.85 -2.12 -2.64
N LEU A 126 -3.87 -1.25 -2.55
CA LEU A 126 -5.14 -1.44 -3.24
C LEU A 126 -4.97 -1.41 -4.77
N THR A 127 -4.12 -0.52 -5.28
CA THR A 127 -3.79 -0.44 -6.72
C THR A 127 -3.17 -1.73 -7.24
N ILE A 128 -2.24 -2.31 -6.48
CA ILE A 128 -1.58 -3.58 -6.80
C ILE A 128 -2.61 -4.72 -6.78
N LEU A 129 -3.41 -4.83 -5.71
CA LEU A 129 -4.39 -5.90 -5.56
C LEU A 129 -5.52 -5.82 -6.59
N LEU A 130 -5.90 -4.61 -7.00
CA LEU A 130 -6.85 -4.39 -8.09
C LEU A 130 -6.24 -4.62 -9.47
N ARG A 131 -4.95 -4.97 -9.57
CA ARG A 131 -4.23 -5.20 -10.83
C ARG A 131 -4.33 -3.98 -11.75
N ARG A 132 -4.06 -2.80 -11.18
CA ARG A 132 -4.03 -1.48 -11.84
C ARG A 132 -2.66 -0.84 -11.71
N GLU A 133 -1.63 -1.64 -11.95
CA GLU A 133 -0.23 -1.25 -11.82
C GLU A 133 0.17 -0.12 -12.79
N ASP A 134 -0.64 0.10 -13.84
CA ASP A 134 -0.57 1.26 -14.74
C ASP A 134 -0.70 2.62 -14.02
N LEU A 135 -1.41 2.64 -12.89
CA LEU A 135 -1.63 3.85 -12.09
C LEU A 135 -0.50 4.10 -11.08
N LEU A 136 0.36 3.12 -10.80
CA LEU A 136 1.41 3.25 -9.79
C LEU A 136 2.39 4.40 -10.05
N PRO A 137 2.86 4.67 -11.28
CA PRO A 137 3.72 5.82 -11.52
C PRO A 137 3.07 7.17 -11.19
N ARG A 138 1.76 7.29 -11.41
CA ARG A 138 0.97 8.48 -11.08
C ARG A 138 0.83 8.65 -9.57
N ILE A 139 0.54 7.56 -8.86
CA ILE A 139 0.44 7.54 -7.39
C ILE A 139 1.80 7.82 -6.75
N ASP A 140 2.89 7.23 -7.26
CA ASP A 140 4.26 7.45 -6.77
C ASP A 140 4.72 8.90 -6.92
N ALA A 141 4.26 9.61 -7.95
CA ALA A 141 4.54 11.04 -8.11
C ALA A 141 3.94 11.90 -6.96
N LEU A 142 2.91 11.41 -6.26
CA LEU A 142 2.29 12.09 -5.11
C LEU A 142 3.14 12.02 -3.84
N SER A 143 4.11 11.10 -3.80
CA SER A 143 5.05 10.84 -2.70
C SER A 143 6.51 11.14 -3.09
N PHE A 144 6.73 12.02 -4.08
CA PHE A 144 8.04 12.26 -4.70
C PHE A 144 9.21 12.48 -3.74
N SER A 145 9.01 13.26 -2.66
CA SER A 145 10.05 13.60 -1.68
C SER A 145 10.44 12.42 -0.78
N PHE A 146 9.68 11.32 -0.82
CA PHE A 146 9.87 10.14 0.01
C PHE A 146 10.25 8.89 -0.80
N ARG A 147 10.71 9.07 -2.04
CA ARG A 147 11.26 7.97 -2.84
C ARG A 147 12.55 7.45 -2.22
N GLY A 148 12.65 6.14 -2.06
CA GLY A 148 13.87 5.46 -1.61
C GLY A 148 14.20 5.66 -0.14
N VAL A 149 13.24 6.03 0.71
CA VAL A 149 13.49 6.26 2.15
C VAL A 149 12.63 5.42 3.10
N ASP A 150 11.65 4.66 2.60
CA ASP A 150 10.82 3.76 3.41
C ASP A 150 10.76 2.35 2.81
N ALA A 151 11.21 1.36 3.57
CA ALA A 151 11.34 -0.02 3.12
C ALA A 151 10.01 -0.62 2.66
N VAL A 152 8.93 -0.45 3.43
CA VAL A 152 7.60 -0.99 3.06
C VAL A 152 7.10 -0.39 1.75
N TYR A 153 7.21 0.93 1.61
CA TYR A 153 6.79 1.60 0.38
C TYR A 153 7.58 1.11 -0.82
N GLU A 154 8.91 0.97 -0.68
CA GLU A 154 9.78 0.50 -1.76
C GLU A 154 9.57 -0.98 -2.10
N GLU A 155 9.26 -1.84 -1.12
CA GLU A 155 8.86 -3.23 -1.36
C GLU A 155 7.59 -3.34 -2.22
N LEU A 156 6.66 -2.39 -2.07
CA LEU A 156 5.42 -2.33 -2.87
C LEU A 156 5.66 -1.82 -4.31
N VAL A 157 6.45 -0.76 -4.48
CA VAL A 157 6.54 -0.05 -5.78
C VAL A 157 7.72 -0.48 -6.65
N SER A 158 8.81 -1.00 -6.07
CA SER A 158 10.02 -1.41 -6.81
C SER A 158 9.80 -2.48 -7.89
N PRO A 159 8.81 -3.40 -7.80
CA PRO A 159 8.53 -4.32 -8.90
C PRO A 159 8.00 -3.65 -10.18
N PHE A 160 7.44 -2.44 -10.06
CA PHE A 160 6.71 -1.77 -11.14
C PHE A 160 7.38 -0.47 -11.61
N ILE A 161 8.17 0.16 -10.74
CA ILE A 161 8.85 1.42 -11.04
C ILE A 161 10.36 1.16 -11.13
N PRO A 162 11.00 1.42 -12.27
CA PRO A 162 12.44 1.18 -12.43
C PRO A 162 13.27 2.20 -11.64
N GLY A 163 14.52 1.85 -11.35
CA GLY A 163 15.46 2.72 -10.65
C GLY A 163 15.25 2.80 -9.14
N ARG A 164 14.49 1.87 -8.58
CA ARG A 164 14.30 1.71 -7.14
C ARG A 164 15.37 0.77 -6.57
N GLY A 165 15.90 1.13 -5.41
CA GLY A 165 16.95 0.38 -4.72
C GLY A 165 16.43 -0.22 -3.42
N PHE A 166 17.23 -1.11 -2.82
CA PHE A 166 16.93 -1.65 -1.51
C PHE A 166 17.02 -0.55 -0.43
N VAL A 167 16.12 -0.59 0.54
CA VAL A 167 16.03 0.36 1.66
C VAL A 167 15.87 -0.41 2.96
N ASP A 168 16.74 -0.14 3.94
CA ASP A 168 16.73 -0.77 5.28
C ASP A 168 16.19 0.14 6.40
N THR A 169 15.52 1.23 6.02
CA THR A 169 14.91 2.19 6.96
C THR A 169 13.42 2.33 6.69
N TRP A 170 12.62 2.44 7.73
CA TRP A 170 11.18 2.65 7.63
C TRP A 170 10.67 3.59 8.74
N TYR A 171 9.62 4.35 8.44
CA TYR A 171 9.14 5.43 9.32
C TYR A 171 8.33 4.92 10.52
N HIS A 172 7.60 3.83 10.36
CA HIS A 172 6.65 3.34 11.34
C HIS A 172 6.95 1.89 11.68
N ALA A 173 7.36 1.62 12.93
CA ALA A 173 7.76 0.27 13.33
C ALA A 173 6.58 -0.72 13.34
N GLU A 174 5.46 -0.39 13.98
CA GLU A 174 4.31 -1.31 14.07
C GLU A 174 3.27 -1.00 12.98
N PRO A 175 2.78 -1.99 12.22
CA PRO A 175 3.09 -3.43 12.24
C PRO A 175 4.18 -3.83 11.23
N TYR A 176 4.93 -2.86 10.73
CA TYR A 176 5.73 -2.99 9.52
C TYR A 176 7.08 -3.67 9.72
N THR A 177 7.65 -3.62 10.92
CA THR A 177 8.85 -4.39 11.27
C THR A 177 8.60 -5.87 11.06
N GLU A 178 7.49 -6.41 11.58
CA GLU A 178 7.15 -7.82 11.40
C GLU A 178 6.81 -8.18 9.96
N ALA A 179 6.22 -7.23 9.21
CA ALA A 179 5.98 -7.41 7.79
C ALA A 179 7.28 -7.49 6.99
N LEU A 180 8.28 -6.67 7.32
CA LEU A 180 9.61 -6.70 6.69
C LEU A 180 10.40 -7.95 7.09
N ASP A 181 10.37 -8.33 8.38
CA ASP A 181 10.98 -9.57 8.84
C ASP A 181 10.37 -10.80 8.12
N ALA A 182 9.05 -10.76 7.86
CA ALA A 182 8.38 -11.79 7.06
C ALA A 182 8.87 -11.85 5.61
N ILE A 183 9.25 -10.72 5.02
CA ILE A 183 9.76 -10.64 3.64
C ILE A 183 11.21 -11.15 3.57
N ASP A 184 12.01 -10.82 4.58
CA ASP A 184 13.43 -11.18 4.65
C ASP A 184 13.68 -12.64 5.06
N SER A 185 12.70 -13.30 5.68
CA SER A 185 12.82 -14.72 6.04
C SER A 185 12.86 -15.62 4.80
N ASN A 186 13.71 -16.67 4.86
CA ASN A 186 13.81 -17.72 3.84
C ASN A 186 13.01 -18.98 4.20
N ASP A 187 12.34 -19.02 5.35
CA ASP A 187 11.46 -20.13 5.75
C ASP A 187 10.00 -19.75 5.49
N PRO A 188 9.32 -20.38 4.51
CA PRO A 188 7.92 -20.06 4.19
C PRO A 188 6.95 -20.12 5.38
N ASN A 189 7.21 -21.00 6.35
CA ASN A 189 6.38 -21.09 7.55
C ASN A 189 6.63 -19.91 8.50
N GLU A 190 7.87 -19.45 8.61
CA GLU A 190 8.24 -18.25 9.37
C GLU A 190 7.68 -16.99 8.69
N GLN A 191 7.80 -16.86 7.36
CA GLN A 191 7.20 -15.77 6.57
C GLN A 191 5.69 -15.64 6.87
N SER A 192 4.95 -16.76 6.79
CA SER A 192 3.51 -16.79 7.08
C SER A 192 3.19 -16.43 8.54
N ALA A 193 4.01 -16.88 9.49
CA ALA A 193 3.82 -16.60 10.92
C ALA A 193 4.06 -15.12 11.25
N LEU A 194 5.15 -14.52 10.76
CA LEU A 194 5.46 -13.11 11.00
C LEU A 194 4.45 -12.18 10.33
N MET A 195 4.04 -12.48 9.09
CA MET A 195 3.02 -11.71 8.40
C MET A 195 1.66 -11.79 9.11
N LYS A 196 1.32 -12.95 9.70
CA LYS A 196 0.13 -13.07 10.56
C LYS A 196 0.19 -12.10 11.73
N GLU A 197 1.33 -12.01 12.40
CA GLU A 197 1.49 -11.08 13.52
C GLU A 197 1.30 -9.63 13.09
N ALA A 198 1.87 -9.23 11.94
CA ALA A 198 1.67 -7.90 11.37
C ALA A 198 0.18 -7.60 11.10
N VAL A 199 -0.53 -8.55 10.48
CA VAL A 199 -1.97 -8.43 10.18
C VAL A 199 -2.82 -8.30 11.45
N GLU A 200 -2.51 -9.08 12.49
CA GLU A 200 -3.22 -9.03 13.77
C GLU A 200 -2.97 -7.74 14.54
N ARG A 201 -1.74 -7.19 14.46
CA ARG A 201 -1.38 -5.91 15.10
C ARG A 201 -1.88 -4.70 14.33
N TRP A 202 -2.18 -4.83 13.04
CA TRP A 202 -2.49 -3.69 12.16
C TRP A 202 -3.55 -2.75 12.74
N TYR A 203 -4.70 -3.25 13.20
CA TYR A 203 -5.78 -2.37 13.70
C TYR A 203 -5.36 -1.63 14.98
N ALA A 204 -4.78 -2.35 15.94
CA ALA A 204 -4.34 -1.78 17.21
C ALA A 204 -3.18 -0.77 17.03
N SER A 205 -2.24 -1.05 16.12
CA SER A 205 -1.13 -0.12 15.79
C SER A 205 -1.59 1.20 15.17
N ASN A 206 -2.85 1.28 14.73
CA ASN A 206 -3.48 2.48 14.20
C ASN A 206 -4.42 3.14 15.22
N GLU A 207 -4.33 2.79 16.51
CA GLU A 207 -5.03 3.50 17.57
C GLU A 207 -4.68 5.00 17.54
N GLY A 208 -5.70 5.85 17.73
CA GLY A 208 -5.57 7.30 17.64
C GLY A 208 -5.71 7.88 16.22
N MET A 209 -5.81 7.04 15.19
CA MET A 209 -6.15 7.52 13.85
C MET A 209 -7.65 7.87 13.74
N PRO A 210 -8.03 8.89 12.94
CA PRO A 210 -9.43 9.32 12.83
C PRO A 210 -10.42 8.23 12.44
N PHE A 211 -9.98 7.19 11.73
CA PHE A 211 -10.84 6.08 11.32
C PHE A 211 -11.03 5.02 12.43
N HIS A 212 -10.18 5.00 13.45
CA HIS A 212 -10.18 3.95 14.47
C HIS A 212 -11.47 4.03 15.32
N GLY A 213 -12.18 2.91 15.45
CA GLY A 213 -13.41 2.86 16.24
C GLY A 213 -14.66 3.49 15.62
N THR A 214 -14.56 4.10 14.43
CA THR A 214 -15.68 4.75 13.71
C THR A 214 -16.90 3.87 13.46
N HIS A 215 -16.75 2.53 13.47
CA HIS A 215 -17.86 1.58 13.36
C HIS A 215 -18.87 1.68 14.52
N LYS A 216 -18.49 2.34 15.62
CA LYS A 216 -19.37 2.54 16.78
C LYS A 216 -20.33 3.72 16.60
N ASP A 217 -20.03 4.60 15.65
CA ASP A 217 -20.70 5.89 15.46
C ASP A 217 -21.55 5.92 14.18
N ILE A 218 -21.73 4.77 13.51
CA ILE A 218 -22.57 4.68 12.32
C ILE A 218 -24.03 4.41 12.64
N ASP A 219 -24.91 5.01 11.85
CA ASP A 219 -26.34 4.74 11.85
C ASP A 219 -26.91 4.64 10.42
N ASP A 220 -28.18 4.23 10.32
CA ASP A 220 -28.85 4.07 9.03
C ASP A 220 -29.21 5.42 8.35
N GLU A 221 -29.05 6.54 9.06
CA GLU A 221 -29.17 7.90 8.52
C GLU A 221 -27.87 8.36 7.85
N GLY A 222 -26.82 7.53 7.85
CA GLY A 222 -25.56 7.80 7.17
C GLY A 222 -24.58 8.65 7.99
N HIS A 223 -24.85 8.86 9.29
CA HIS A 223 -23.88 9.51 10.17
C HIS A 223 -22.71 8.57 10.47
N GLY A 224 -21.55 9.14 10.81
CA GLY A 224 -20.32 8.40 11.11
C GLY A 224 -19.34 8.32 9.94
N GLY A 225 -18.26 7.56 10.12
CA GLY A 225 -17.10 7.55 9.21
C GLY A 225 -16.48 6.17 9.00
N TYR A 226 -17.29 5.11 9.05
CA TYR A 226 -16.80 3.75 8.90
C TYR A 226 -16.84 3.28 7.44
N PHE A 227 -15.67 3.19 6.84
CA PHE A 227 -15.49 2.73 5.44
C PHE A 227 -14.82 1.36 5.33
N GLY A 228 -14.66 0.67 6.46
CA GLY A 228 -13.94 -0.59 6.58
C GLY A 228 -12.55 -0.45 7.18
N TYR A 229 -12.03 -1.56 7.69
CA TYR A 229 -10.70 -1.68 8.29
C TYR A 229 -9.88 -2.67 7.48
N TRP A 230 -8.96 -2.21 6.64
CA TRP A 230 -8.29 -3.06 5.68
C TRP A 230 -6.80 -2.78 5.61
N CYS A 231 -5.98 -3.82 5.80
CA CYS A 231 -4.52 -3.76 5.60
C CYS A 231 -4.16 -4.09 4.15
N PHE A 232 -4.60 -3.25 3.20
CA PHE A 232 -4.37 -3.47 1.77
C PHE A 232 -2.89 -3.58 1.40
N GLU A 233 -2.03 -2.81 2.06
CA GLU A 233 -0.59 -2.82 1.90
C GLU A 233 0.02 -4.15 2.34
N LEU A 234 -0.39 -4.70 3.49
CA LEU A 234 0.12 -6.01 3.95
C LEU A 234 -0.36 -7.15 3.04
N ALA A 235 -1.61 -7.08 2.57
CA ALA A 235 -2.14 -8.03 1.61
C ALA A 235 -1.44 -7.95 0.24
N ALA A 236 -1.10 -6.74 -0.22
CA ALA A 236 -0.30 -6.54 -1.42
C ALA A 236 1.11 -7.15 -1.28
N LEU A 237 1.76 -6.98 -0.12
CA LEU A 237 3.04 -7.65 0.16
C LEU A 237 2.90 -9.18 0.11
N CYS A 238 1.84 -9.74 0.69
CA CYS A 238 1.57 -11.18 0.60
C CYS A 238 1.44 -11.65 -0.85
N TYR A 239 0.72 -10.89 -1.68
CA TYR A 239 0.57 -11.16 -3.10
C TYR A 239 1.91 -11.10 -3.84
N LEU A 240 2.67 -10.02 -3.68
CA LEU A 240 3.93 -9.78 -4.39
C LEU A 240 5.02 -10.79 -4.02
N LYS A 241 5.09 -11.16 -2.74
CA LYS A 241 6.13 -12.05 -2.19
C LYS A 241 5.69 -13.51 -2.10
N ASN A 242 4.48 -13.81 -2.57
CA ASN A 242 3.90 -15.15 -2.52
C ASN A 242 3.90 -15.76 -1.10
N ILE A 243 3.62 -14.94 -0.08
CA ILE A 243 3.51 -15.38 1.31
C ILE A 243 2.21 -16.18 1.46
N ASP A 244 2.29 -17.35 2.09
CA ASP A 244 1.10 -18.15 2.39
C ASP A 244 0.23 -17.45 3.45
N ASP A 245 -0.96 -17.03 3.02
CA ASP A 245 -1.94 -16.34 3.84
C ASP A 245 -2.97 -17.29 4.49
N SER A 246 -2.85 -18.60 4.29
CA SER A 246 -3.80 -19.61 4.77
C SER A 246 -4.14 -19.48 6.27
N ARG A 247 -3.15 -19.16 7.10
CA ARG A 247 -3.25 -19.06 8.57
C ARG A 247 -3.99 -17.82 9.06
N PHE A 248 -4.12 -16.78 8.23
CA PHE A 248 -4.67 -15.48 8.63
C PHE A 248 -5.65 -14.87 7.62
N ARG A 249 -5.96 -15.57 6.52
CA ARG A 249 -6.90 -15.10 5.48
C ARG A 249 -8.32 -14.79 5.97
N ASN A 250 -8.69 -15.28 7.15
CA ASN A 250 -9.98 -15.00 7.78
C ASN A 250 -9.92 -13.92 8.85
N HIS A 251 -8.76 -13.30 9.07
CA HIS A 251 -8.63 -12.14 9.93
C HIS A 251 -9.47 -10.98 9.39
N LEU A 252 -10.15 -10.27 10.28
CA LEU A 252 -11.17 -9.28 9.92
C LEU A 252 -10.64 -8.18 9.00
N THR A 253 -9.39 -7.76 9.21
CA THR A 253 -8.75 -6.68 8.45
C THR A 253 -8.05 -7.13 7.19
N TYR A 254 -7.94 -8.45 6.96
CA TYR A 254 -7.21 -8.99 5.82
C TYR A 254 -8.15 -9.12 4.60
N PRO A 255 -7.88 -8.40 3.50
CA PRO A 255 -8.73 -8.39 2.32
C PRO A 255 -8.52 -9.61 1.41
N LYS A 256 -8.82 -10.82 1.91
CA LYS A 256 -8.51 -12.09 1.20
C LYS A 256 -9.05 -12.19 -0.22
N ASP A 257 -10.21 -11.63 -0.50
CA ASP A 257 -10.84 -11.71 -1.83
C ASP A 257 -10.17 -10.79 -2.85
N LEU A 258 -9.54 -9.68 -2.41
CA LEU A 258 -8.65 -8.89 -3.26
C LEU A 258 -7.36 -9.65 -3.59
N VAL A 259 -6.82 -10.42 -2.65
CA VAL A 259 -5.65 -11.28 -2.87
C VAL A 259 -6.00 -12.43 -3.82
N ASP A 260 -7.13 -13.11 -3.58
CA ASP A 260 -7.63 -14.17 -4.46
C ASP A 260 -7.88 -13.61 -5.87
N PHE A 261 -8.50 -12.44 -5.99
CA PHE A 261 -8.68 -11.73 -7.26
C PHE A 261 -7.34 -11.45 -7.95
N ALA A 262 -6.38 -10.84 -7.25
CA ALA A 262 -5.08 -10.49 -7.82
C ALA A 262 -4.34 -11.71 -8.39
N ARG A 263 -4.38 -12.85 -7.65
CA ARG A 263 -3.80 -14.14 -8.04
C ARG A 263 -4.53 -14.78 -9.22
N ALA A 264 -5.86 -14.68 -9.28
CA ALA A 264 -6.68 -15.26 -10.34
C ALA A 264 -6.77 -14.40 -11.60
N TYR A 265 -6.49 -13.10 -11.49
CA TYR A 265 -6.66 -12.13 -12.55
C TYR A 265 -5.71 -12.43 -13.73
N ARG A 266 -6.31 -12.95 -14.80
CA ARG A 266 -5.66 -13.14 -16.09
C ARG A 266 -5.70 -11.79 -16.80
N ALA A 267 -4.52 -11.30 -17.19
CA ALA A 267 -4.40 -10.04 -17.92
C ALA A 267 -5.39 -10.00 -19.09
N GLU A 268 -5.98 -8.84 -19.33
CA GLU A 268 -6.58 -8.55 -20.64
C GLU A 268 -5.50 -8.75 -21.71
N PRO A 269 -5.85 -9.23 -22.92
CA PRO A 269 -4.88 -9.70 -23.93
C PRO A 269 -3.78 -8.71 -24.31
N ASP A 270 -3.92 -7.41 -23.99
CA ASP A 270 -2.93 -6.35 -24.26
C ASP A 270 -2.10 -5.92 -23.04
N ARG A 271 -2.25 -6.56 -21.87
CA ARG A 271 -1.51 -6.18 -20.66
C ARG A 271 -0.34 -7.10 -20.40
N GLN A 272 0.84 -6.50 -20.20
CA GLN A 272 2.02 -7.22 -19.73
C GLN A 272 1.66 -8.00 -18.46
N PRO A 273 1.98 -9.30 -18.39
CA PRO A 273 1.84 -10.05 -17.16
C PRO A 273 2.63 -9.35 -16.06
N PRO A 274 2.20 -9.45 -14.78
CA PRO A 274 3.06 -9.06 -13.68
C PRO A 274 4.38 -9.83 -13.86
N PRO A 275 5.54 -9.20 -13.60
CA PRO A 275 6.82 -9.88 -13.76
C PRO A 275 6.74 -11.21 -13.03
N GLU A 276 7.10 -12.31 -13.70
CA GLU A 276 7.12 -13.62 -13.03
C GLU A 276 7.91 -13.48 -11.73
N PRO A 277 7.47 -14.09 -10.62
CA PRO A 277 8.30 -14.18 -9.42
C PRO A 277 9.62 -14.85 -9.82
N GLY A 278 10.67 -14.04 -9.98
CA GLY A 278 11.98 -14.48 -10.48
C GLY A 278 12.49 -13.82 -11.78
N ALA A 279 11.67 -13.11 -12.57
CA ALA A 279 12.13 -12.51 -13.84
C ALA A 279 12.69 -11.08 -13.70
N ALA A 280 12.45 -10.44 -12.56
CA ALA A 280 13.21 -9.29 -12.11
C ALA A 280 13.54 -9.49 -10.63
N THR A 281 14.29 -10.56 -10.31
CA THR A 281 15.25 -10.37 -9.24
C THR A 281 16.14 -9.21 -9.72
N PHE A 282 15.94 -8.01 -9.17
CA PHE A 282 17.13 -7.33 -8.68
C PHE A 282 17.78 -8.37 -7.77
N GLN A 283 18.69 -9.18 -8.32
CA GLN A 283 19.64 -9.90 -7.50
C GLN A 283 20.39 -8.77 -6.83
N VAL A 284 19.90 -8.36 -5.65
CA VAL A 284 20.71 -7.64 -4.70
C VAL A 284 21.87 -8.58 -4.52
N LEU A 285 22.99 -8.28 -5.18
CA LEU A 285 24.18 -9.11 -5.12
C LEU A 285 24.46 -9.26 -3.64
N SER A 286 24.34 -10.49 -3.15
CA SER A 286 24.48 -10.81 -1.74
C SER A 286 25.57 -11.84 -1.57
N ALA A 287 26.23 -11.81 -0.43
CA ALA A 287 27.25 -12.79 -0.09
C ALA A 287 27.33 -12.95 1.44
N ARG A 288 27.51 -14.19 1.88
CA ARG A 288 27.67 -14.52 3.30
C ARG A 288 29.13 -14.36 3.73
N PRO A 289 29.39 -14.11 5.01
CA PRO A 289 30.75 -14.19 5.53
C PRO A 289 31.41 -15.52 5.17
N GLY A 290 32.65 -15.46 4.67
CA GLY A 290 33.38 -16.64 4.16
C GLY A 290 33.22 -16.90 2.66
N GLU A 291 32.21 -16.34 1.99
CA GLU A 291 32.05 -16.46 0.54
C GLU A 291 32.91 -15.43 -0.22
N PRO A 292 33.34 -15.70 -1.46
CA PRO A 292 34.03 -14.71 -2.27
C PRO A 292 33.07 -13.62 -2.73
N CYS A 293 33.51 -12.36 -2.64
CA CYS A 293 32.78 -11.18 -3.06
C CYS A 293 32.40 -11.28 -4.55
N PRO A 294 31.10 -11.30 -4.90
CA PRO A 294 30.63 -11.45 -6.27
C PRO A 294 31.05 -10.31 -7.20
N ARG A 295 31.21 -9.09 -6.66
CA ARG A 295 31.43 -7.87 -7.44
C ARG A 295 32.14 -6.78 -6.62
N GLU A 296 33.08 -6.09 -7.25
CA GLU A 296 33.73 -4.92 -6.66
C GLU A 296 32.74 -3.77 -6.41
N GLY A 297 32.81 -3.19 -5.21
CA GLY A 297 32.05 -2.01 -4.82
C GLY A 297 31.81 -1.92 -3.32
N VAL A 298 30.84 -1.11 -2.91
CA VAL A 298 30.39 -0.95 -1.53
C VAL A 298 29.32 -2.00 -1.21
N TRP A 299 29.48 -2.63 -0.06
CA TRP A 299 28.60 -3.65 0.49
C TRP A 299 28.18 -3.25 1.90
N PHE A 300 26.96 -3.60 2.31
CA PHE A 300 26.47 -3.32 3.65
C PHE A 300 25.81 -4.55 4.29
N ALA A 301 25.84 -4.66 5.62
CA ALA A 301 25.25 -5.77 6.35
C ALA A 301 24.31 -5.28 7.46
N VAL A 302 23.02 -5.55 7.30
CA VAL A 302 21.93 -5.17 8.23
C VAL A 302 22.21 -5.71 9.63
N HIS A 303 22.45 -7.02 9.74
CA HIS A 303 22.72 -7.69 11.01
C HIS A 303 24.11 -7.40 11.60
N LEU A 304 24.89 -6.50 10.99
CA LEU A 304 26.08 -5.89 11.59
C LEU A 304 25.88 -4.39 11.87
N ARG A 305 24.64 -3.98 12.17
CA ARG A 305 24.24 -2.59 12.45
C ARG A 305 24.48 -1.67 11.25
N GLY A 306 24.14 -2.15 10.05
CA GLY A 306 24.30 -1.39 8.81
C GLY A 306 25.76 -1.11 8.45
N LYS A 307 26.70 -1.95 8.89
CA LYS A 307 28.12 -1.75 8.60
C LYS A 307 28.36 -1.76 7.10
N GLU A 308 29.09 -0.78 6.60
CA GLU A 308 29.52 -0.68 5.20
C GLU A 308 30.99 -1.04 5.03
N ILE A 309 31.30 -1.75 3.95
CA ILE A 309 32.66 -2.11 3.55
C ILE A 309 32.80 -1.93 2.04
N ARG A 310 34.02 -1.66 1.57
CA ARG A 310 34.34 -1.71 0.14
C ARG A 310 35.14 -2.97 -0.13
N MET A 311 34.67 -3.80 -1.05
CA MET A 311 35.24 -5.10 -1.38
C MET A 311 35.66 -5.13 -2.84
N ARG A 312 36.73 -5.85 -3.16
CA ARG A 312 37.07 -6.23 -4.54
C ARG A 312 36.43 -7.55 -4.90
N GLN A 313 36.17 -7.76 -6.18
CA GLN A 313 35.65 -9.05 -6.65
C GLN A 313 36.62 -10.19 -6.27
N GLY A 314 36.08 -11.25 -5.68
CA GLY A 314 36.82 -12.43 -5.23
C GLY A 314 37.36 -12.37 -3.79
N GLU A 315 37.35 -11.20 -3.13
CA GLU A 315 37.75 -11.10 -1.71
C GLU A 315 36.73 -11.78 -0.79
N THR A 316 37.19 -12.51 0.22
CA THR A 316 36.30 -13.19 1.17
C THR A 316 35.50 -12.19 2.00
N MET A 317 34.17 -12.33 2.02
CA MET A 317 33.29 -11.45 2.80
C MET A 317 33.57 -11.60 4.31
N PRO A 318 33.72 -10.48 5.04
CA PRO A 318 34.12 -10.50 6.44
C PRO A 318 32.94 -10.67 7.40
N GLY A 319 33.21 -11.13 8.62
CA GLY A 319 32.25 -11.12 9.73
C GLY A 319 31.87 -12.52 10.23
N PRO A 320 31.10 -12.60 11.33
CA PRO A 320 30.55 -13.86 11.83
C PRO A 320 29.33 -14.28 10.99
N GLU A 321 29.03 -15.58 10.90
CA GLU A 321 27.82 -16.09 10.24
C GLU A 321 26.52 -15.56 10.89
N ILE A 322 26.56 -15.21 12.19
CA ILE A 322 25.43 -14.67 12.95
C ILE A 322 25.85 -13.37 13.65
N GLY A 323 25.06 -12.31 13.46
CA GLY A 323 25.23 -10.99 14.05
C GLY A 323 24.21 -10.71 15.16
N PRO A 324 24.24 -9.52 15.78
CA PRO A 324 23.35 -9.16 16.89
C PRO A 324 21.84 -9.26 16.65
N SER A 325 21.38 -9.27 15.39
CA SER A 325 19.95 -9.30 15.04
C SER A 325 19.59 -10.40 14.04
N GLY A 326 20.47 -11.37 13.76
CA GLY A 326 20.18 -12.42 12.79
C GLY A 326 21.40 -12.91 12.00
N ALA A 327 21.17 -13.78 11.02
CA ALA A 327 22.22 -14.29 10.13
C ALA A 327 22.83 -13.17 9.28
N VAL A 328 24.16 -13.06 9.23
CA VAL A 328 24.82 -11.98 8.49
C VAL A 328 24.79 -12.28 7.00
N THR A 329 24.17 -11.38 6.25
CA THR A 329 24.27 -11.31 4.79
C THR A 329 24.75 -9.92 4.42
N TRP A 330 25.74 -9.86 3.53
CA TRP A 330 26.18 -8.61 2.92
C TRP A 330 25.41 -8.39 1.63
N TYR A 331 25.00 -7.15 1.39
CA TYR A 331 24.25 -6.74 0.21
C TYR A 331 25.00 -5.64 -0.53
N PHE A 332 25.06 -5.73 -1.86
CA PHE A 332 25.74 -4.75 -2.71
C PHE A 332 24.97 -3.44 -2.75
N LYS A 333 25.63 -2.35 -2.35
CA LYS A 333 25.08 -1.00 -2.30
C LYS A 333 25.36 -0.21 -3.60
N GLY A 334 26.49 -0.44 -4.24
CA GLY A 334 26.89 0.28 -5.43
C GLY A 334 28.39 0.16 -5.74
N PRO A 335 28.85 0.62 -6.92
CA PRO A 335 30.25 0.53 -7.34
C PRO A 335 31.23 1.34 -6.50
#